data_AF-A0A914FFZ7-F1
#
_entry.id   AF-A0A914FFZ7-F1
#
_cell.length_a   1.000
_cell.length_b   1.000
_cell.length_c   1.000
_cell.angle_alpha   90.00
_cell.angle_beta   90.00
_cell.angle_gamma   90.00
#
_symmetry.space_group_name_H-M   'P 1'
#
loop_
_entity.id
_entity.type
_entity.pdbx_description
1 polymer ?
#
loop_
_entity_poly.entity_id
_entity_poly.type
_entity_poly.pdbx_seq_one_letter_code
_entity_poly.pdbx_strand_id
1 'polypeptide(L)'
;MKNQVKEVVRQFKVNKVVSDGKNDVFESPKDIELQPQQPPPQSPRPLMDILKPQSQSQTQTKAADVTVRPEVLRQLQEVKSSRTVSIQAFYYPWYDSPNYNNDSYLHWNHEYLPQWDKHDQHVYPTGHHIPPDDIGSWFYPKLGPYSSRDPVVIDQHMKWMSSAGIDVAIVSWMPLSETSKGEYSWDSIVPLLLNASEKYRMKLAFHLEPYKSRTPESVRNDIIYLIETYGNHSAFYRTTPKNKTSNTGKELPLFYVYDSYLISKDDWYHVTNINGSKTIRGTPYDSLLIGLHVNHEHRFDLQQAGFDGLYTYFASEGFSHG
;
A
#
# COMPACT_ATOMS: atom_id res chain seq x y z
N MET A 1 -14.84 -11.79 16.58
CA MET A 1 -14.40 -10.43 16.20
C MET A 1 -12.97 -10.07 16.65
N LYS A 2 -12.57 -10.13 17.93
CA LYS A 2 -11.17 -9.80 18.34
C LYS A 2 -10.06 -10.62 17.65
N ASN A 3 -10.37 -11.86 17.23
CA ASN A 3 -9.44 -12.71 16.49
C ASN A 3 -9.52 -12.55 14.96
N GLN A 4 -10.60 -12.00 14.41
CA GLN A 4 -10.81 -11.88 12.95
C GLN A 4 -9.90 -10.81 12.32
N VAL A 5 -9.74 -9.66 12.99
CA VAL A 5 -8.87 -8.59 12.46
C VAL A 5 -7.39 -8.94 12.63
N LYS A 6 -7.01 -9.68 13.68
CA LYS A 6 -5.63 -10.15 13.87
C LYS A 6 -5.21 -11.18 12.82
N GLU A 7 -6.12 -12.05 12.35
CA GLU A 7 -5.82 -13.11 11.40
C GLU A 7 -5.77 -12.61 9.94
N VAL A 8 -6.73 -11.79 9.51
CA VAL A 8 -6.77 -11.21 8.15
C VAL A 8 -5.52 -10.37 7.84
N VAL A 9 -5.07 -9.61 8.84
CA VAL A 9 -3.84 -8.79 8.78
C VAL A 9 -2.56 -9.63 8.85
N ARG A 10 -2.62 -10.84 9.42
CA ARG A 10 -1.51 -11.80 9.41
C ARG A 10 -1.37 -12.51 8.07
N GLN A 11 -2.47 -12.69 7.34
CA GLN A 11 -2.49 -13.45 6.09
C GLN A 11 -1.94 -12.68 4.88
N PHE A 12 -2.03 -11.35 4.85
CA PHE A 12 -1.21 -10.54 3.92
C PHE A 12 0.31 -10.69 4.15
N LYS A 13 0.74 -11.31 5.26
CA LYS A 13 2.15 -11.45 5.67
C LYS A 13 2.77 -12.84 5.45
N VAL A 14 2.06 -13.83 4.88
CA VAL A 14 2.57 -15.23 4.85
C VAL A 14 3.08 -15.73 3.50
N ASN A 15 2.79 -15.09 2.38
CA ASN A 15 3.28 -15.59 1.08
C ASN A 15 4.67 -15.04 0.72
N LYS A 16 5.65 -15.42 1.56
CA LYS A 16 7.08 -15.37 1.26
C LYS A 16 7.48 -16.80 0.90
N VAL A 17 7.67 -17.07 -0.40
CA VAL A 17 8.17 -18.37 -0.87
C VAL A 17 9.60 -18.55 -0.34
N VAL A 18 9.78 -19.50 0.56
CA VAL A 18 11.08 -20.08 0.88
C VAL A 18 11.08 -21.49 0.30
N SER A 19 11.84 -21.71 -0.76
CA SER A 19 12.14 -23.04 -1.27
C SER A 19 13.17 -23.69 -0.36
N ASP A 20 12.74 -24.41 0.68
CA ASP A 20 13.62 -25.32 1.41
C ASP A 20 13.62 -26.68 0.71
N GLY A 21 14.68 -26.92 -0.06
CA GLY A 21 14.99 -28.23 -0.62
C GLY A 21 15.38 -29.20 0.48
N LYS A 22 14.47 -30.11 0.83
CA LYS A 22 14.81 -31.40 1.42
C LYS A 22 13.89 -32.48 0.87
N ASN A 23 14.52 -33.46 0.22
CA ASN A 23 13.92 -34.73 -0.18
C ASN A 23 13.45 -35.48 1.07
N ASP A 24 12.17 -35.81 1.14
CA ASP A 24 11.70 -36.95 1.93
C ASP A 24 10.74 -37.78 1.07
N VAL A 25 11.16 -39.02 0.86
CA VAL A 25 10.45 -40.08 0.15
C VAL A 25 9.30 -40.54 1.04
N PHE A 26 8.07 -40.49 0.54
CA PHE A 26 6.93 -41.20 1.14
C PHE A 26 6.20 -42.03 0.08
N GLU A 27 6.08 -43.32 0.39
CA GLU A 27 5.48 -44.38 -0.42
C GLU A 27 3.98 -44.16 -0.65
N SER A 28 3.50 -44.57 -1.84
CA SER A 28 2.08 -44.50 -2.21
C SER A 28 1.25 -45.60 -1.58
N PRO A 29 0.02 -45.31 -1.13
CA PRO A 29 -1.03 -46.31 -1.05
C PRO A 29 -1.81 -46.39 -2.37
N LYS A 30 -2.00 -47.64 -2.79
CA LYS A 30 -2.66 -48.12 -4.01
C LYS A 30 -4.16 -47.84 -4.06
N ASP A 31 -4.64 -47.68 -5.29
CA ASP A 31 -5.94 -48.08 -5.84
C ASP A 31 -7.22 -47.65 -5.09
N ILE A 32 -7.79 -46.52 -5.50
CA ILE A 32 -9.24 -46.29 -5.44
C ILE A 32 -9.72 -45.96 -6.86
N GLU A 33 -10.51 -46.87 -7.41
CA GLU A 33 -11.12 -46.84 -8.72
C GLU A 33 -12.15 -45.69 -8.80
N LEU A 34 -11.86 -44.65 -9.58
CA LEU A 34 -12.77 -43.53 -9.84
C LEU A 34 -13.74 -43.91 -10.97
N GLN A 35 -15.04 -43.96 -10.67
CA GLN A 35 -16.09 -44.05 -11.68
C GLN A 35 -16.10 -42.76 -12.54
N PRO A 36 -16.36 -42.85 -13.86
CA PRO A 36 -16.32 -41.68 -14.74
C PRO A 36 -17.46 -40.70 -14.41
N GLN A 37 -17.11 -39.50 -13.92
CA GLN A 37 -18.07 -38.41 -13.78
C GLN A 37 -18.47 -37.85 -15.16
N GLN A 38 -19.76 -37.59 -15.33
CA GLN A 38 -20.33 -36.97 -16.53
C GLN A 38 -19.75 -35.56 -16.75
N PRO A 39 -19.56 -35.13 -18.01
CA PRO A 39 -19.08 -33.78 -18.30
C PRO A 39 -20.11 -32.73 -17.81
N PRO A 40 -19.65 -31.57 -17.32
CA PRO A 40 -20.53 -30.48 -16.91
C PRO A 40 -21.37 -29.97 -18.10
N PRO A 41 -22.59 -29.46 -17.88
CA PRO A 41 -23.44 -28.95 -18.95
C PRO A 41 -22.74 -27.80 -19.69
N GLN A 42 -22.78 -27.87 -21.03
CA GLN A 42 -22.20 -26.87 -21.92
C GLN A 42 -22.80 -25.49 -21.63
N SER A 43 -21.95 -24.52 -21.31
CA SER A 43 -22.29 -23.11 -21.26
C SER A 43 -22.78 -22.63 -22.65
N PRO A 44 -23.79 -21.73 -22.71
CA PRO A 44 -24.30 -21.23 -23.98
C PRO A 44 -23.17 -20.52 -24.76
N ARG A 45 -23.07 -20.84 -26.05
CA ARG A 45 -22.04 -20.34 -26.96
C ARG A 45 -21.95 -18.80 -26.91
N PRO A 46 -20.75 -18.20 -26.92
CA PRO A 46 -20.62 -16.77 -27.17
C PRO A 46 -21.13 -16.45 -28.57
N LEU A 47 -21.89 -15.38 -28.70
CA LEU A 47 -22.27 -14.78 -29.98
C LEU A 47 -21.01 -14.17 -30.62
N MET A 48 -20.15 -15.01 -31.20
CA MET A 48 -18.89 -14.65 -31.87
C MET A 48 -18.96 -15.01 -33.35
N ASP A 49 -19.98 -14.52 -34.05
CA ASP A 49 -20.09 -14.66 -35.51
C ASP A 49 -20.57 -13.39 -36.20
N ILE A 50 -20.11 -12.22 -35.72
CA ILE A 50 -20.03 -11.01 -36.52
C ILE A 50 -18.78 -10.26 -36.06
N LEU A 51 -17.66 -10.47 -36.75
CA LEU A 51 -16.55 -9.53 -36.99
C LEU A 51 -15.34 -10.34 -37.51
N LYS A 52 -15.39 -10.75 -38.78
CA LYS A 52 -14.17 -11.09 -39.52
C LYS A 52 -13.38 -9.79 -39.76
N PRO A 53 -12.04 -9.81 -39.68
CA PRO A 53 -11.24 -8.62 -39.88
C PRO A 53 -11.32 -8.20 -41.36
N GLN A 54 -12.03 -7.11 -41.64
CA GLN A 54 -11.81 -6.36 -42.86
C GLN A 54 -10.59 -5.47 -42.65
N SER A 55 -9.64 -5.55 -43.58
CA SER A 55 -8.49 -4.67 -43.67
C SER A 55 -8.95 -3.22 -43.75
N GLN A 56 -8.81 -2.48 -42.65
CA GLN A 56 -9.02 -1.03 -42.62
C GLN A 56 -7.76 -0.35 -42.09
N SER A 57 -7.18 0.46 -42.98
CA SER A 57 -6.34 1.63 -42.76
C SER A 57 -6.12 2.03 -41.29
N GLN A 58 -4.85 2.13 -40.90
CA GLN A 58 -4.42 2.75 -39.65
C GLN A 58 -4.98 4.17 -39.53
N THR A 59 -6.06 4.33 -38.79
CA THR A 59 -6.45 5.63 -38.24
C THR A 59 -6.01 5.64 -36.78
N GLN A 60 -4.96 6.39 -36.49
CA GLN A 60 -4.53 6.71 -35.13
C GLN A 60 -5.70 7.37 -34.38
N THR A 61 -6.37 6.64 -33.51
CA THR A 61 -7.23 7.23 -32.49
C THR A 61 -6.34 7.86 -31.44
N LYS A 62 -6.11 9.18 -31.55
CA LYS A 62 -5.55 10.01 -30.49
C LYS A 62 -6.34 9.72 -29.20
N ALA A 63 -5.61 9.38 -28.13
CA ALA A 63 -6.16 9.43 -26.78
C ALA A 63 -6.81 10.81 -26.60
N ALA A 64 -8.12 10.82 -26.29
CA ALA A 64 -8.79 12.05 -25.93
C ALA A 64 -8.12 12.57 -24.66
N ASP A 65 -7.26 13.57 -24.83
CA ASP A 65 -6.67 14.31 -23.74
C ASP A 65 -7.84 14.95 -22.98
N VAL A 66 -8.13 14.44 -21.79
CA VAL A 66 -9.11 15.08 -20.90
C VAL A 66 -8.43 16.33 -20.39
N THR A 67 -8.45 17.39 -21.20
CA THR A 67 -7.93 18.69 -20.83
C THR A 67 -8.89 19.27 -19.79
N VAL A 68 -8.47 19.23 -18.52
CA VAL A 68 -9.19 19.88 -17.43
C VAL A 68 -9.34 21.37 -17.80
N ARG A 69 -10.58 21.87 -17.80
CA ARG A 69 -10.85 23.25 -18.20
C ARG A 69 -10.02 24.22 -17.33
N PRO A 70 -9.40 25.27 -17.90
CA PRO A 70 -8.58 26.21 -17.14
C PRO A 70 -9.28 26.81 -15.91
N GLU A 71 -10.60 27.02 -16.00
CA GLU A 71 -11.44 27.48 -14.88
C GLU A 71 -11.46 26.49 -13.71
N VAL A 72 -11.52 25.18 -13.98
CA VAL A 72 -11.49 24.14 -12.94
C VAL A 72 -10.12 24.10 -12.28
N LEU A 73 -9.03 24.26 -13.06
CA LEU A 73 -7.68 24.37 -12.51
C LEU A 73 -7.52 25.59 -11.59
N ARG A 74 -8.10 26.74 -11.97
CA ARG A 74 -8.08 27.95 -11.13
C ARG A 74 -8.86 27.75 -9.84
N GLN A 75 -10.05 27.18 -9.91
CA GLN A 75 -10.86 26.86 -8.73
C GLN A 75 -10.15 25.86 -7.80
N LEU A 76 -9.51 24.82 -8.34
CA LEU A 76 -8.71 23.89 -7.55
C LEU A 76 -7.54 24.59 -6.84
N GLN A 77 -6.87 25.54 -7.51
CA GLN A 77 -5.80 26.33 -6.92
C GLN A 77 -6.30 27.27 -5.81
N GLU A 78 -7.40 27.98 -6.04
CA GLU A 78 -8.03 28.85 -5.04
C GLU A 78 -8.46 28.03 -3.81
N VAL A 79 -9.16 26.90 -4.00
CA VAL A 79 -9.58 25.98 -2.94
C VAL A 79 -8.39 25.35 -2.21
N LYS A 80 -7.28 25.07 -2.91
CA LYS A 80 -6.06 24.55 -2.28
C LYS A 80 -5.35 25.63 -1.46
N SER A 81 -5.33 26.87 -1.92
CA SER A 81 -4.77 28.01 -1.19
C SER A 81 -5.60 28.44 0.02
N SER A 82 -6.92 28.20 0.00
CA SER A 82 -7.83 28.50 1.11
C SER A 82 -7.97 27.34 2.11
N ARG A 83 -7.49 26.14 1.77
CA ARG A 83 -7.58 24.96 2.62
C ARG A 83 -6.56 25.04 3.76
N THR A 84 -7.04 24.90 4.99
CA THR A 84 -6.21 24.77 6.20
C THR A 84 -5.87 23.32 6.54
N VAL A 85 -6.39 22.36 5.75
CA VAL A 85 -6.21 20.91 5.93
C VAL A 85 -5.70 20.29 4.64
N SER A 86 -4.71 19.40 4.75
CA SER A 86 -4.21 18.63 3.61
C SER A 86 -5.10 17.42 3.33
N ILE A 87 -5.33 17.14 2.05
CA ILE A 87 -5.95 15.90 1.59
C ILE A 87 -4.83 14.92 1.25
N GLN A 88 -4.87 13.72 1.83
CA GLN A 88 -3.81 12.73 1.69
C GLN A 88 -4.39 11.39 1.22
N ALA A 89 -3.63 10.62 0.44
CA ALA A 89 -4.08 9.33 -0.09
C ALA A 89 -2.99 8.27 0.03
N PHE A 90 -3.35 7.07 0.50
CA PHE A 90 -2.47 5.91 0.56
C PHE A 90 -2.10 5.44 -0.86
N TYR A 91 -0.81 5.16 -1.07
CA TYR A 91 -0.21 4.83 -2.35
C TYR A 91 0.66 3.58 -2.21
N TYR A 92 0.50 2.62 -3.13
CA TYR A 92 1.15 1.31 -3.05
C TYR A 92 2.13 1.11 -4.21
N PRO A 93 3.44 1.21 -3.96
CA PRO A 93 4.49 1.08 -4.97
C PRO A 93 4.91 -0.38 -5.28
N TRP A 94 4.02 -1.36 -5.08
CA TRP A 94 4.41 -2.79 -5.06
C TRP A 94 4.11 -3.60 -6.34
N TYR A 95 3.56 -2.99 -7.38
CA TYR A 95 3.19 -3.72 -8.61
C TYR A 95 4.38 -3.83 -9.56
N ASP A 96 4.53 -4.96 -10.25
CA ASP A 96 5.52 -5.10 -11.31
C ASP A 96 4.97 -5.88 -12.53
N SER A 97 5.60 -5.65 -13.68
CA SER A 97 5.21 -6.22 -14.98
C SER A 97 6.40 -6.92 -15.66
N PRO A 98 6.16 -7.84 -16.61
CA PRO A 98 7.19 -8.62 -17.29
C PRO A 98 8.41 -7.82 -17.78
N ASN A 99 8.18 -6.61 -18.29
CA ASN A 99 9.23 -5.73 -18.83
C ASN A 99 10.24 -5.24 -17.77
N TYR A 100 9.89 -5.30 -16.48
CA TYR A 100 10.67 -4.76 -15.37
C TYR A 100 11.10 -5.84 -14.36
N ASN A 101 10.49 -7.04 -14.44
CA ASN A 101 10.65 -8.12 -13.48
C ASN A 101 10.86 -9.49 -14.16
N ASN A 102 11.82 -9.56 -15.08
CA ASN A 102 12.29 -10.82 -15.70
C ASN A 102 11.14 -11.70 -16.21
N ASP A 103 10.28 -11.12 -17.05
CA ASP A 103 9.10 -11.78 -17.64
C ASP A 103 8.02 -12.23 -16.64
N SER A 104 8.05 -11.72 -15.40
CA SER A 104 7.09 -12.04 -14.34
C SER A 104 6.27 -10.83 -13.90
N TYR A 105 5.03 -11.07 -13.49
CA TYR A 105 4.21 -10.09 -12.78
C TYR A 105 4.51 -10.14 -11.27
N LEU A 106 4.31 -9.02 -10.59
CA LEU A 106 4.34 -8.94 -9.13
C LEU A 106 3.07 -8.23 -8.64
N HIS A 107 2.46 -8.77 -7.57
CA HIS A 107 1.17 -8.36 -6.99
C HIS A 107 -0.05 -8.51 -7.91
N TRP A 108 0.07 -8.37 -9.24
CA TRP A 108 -1.05 -8.65 -10.17
C TRP A 108 -1.40 -10.14 -10.21
N ASN A 109 -0.39 -11.00 -10.11
CA ASN A 109 -0.50 -12.46 -10.03
C ASN A 109 -0.65 -12.94 -8.57
N HIS A 110 -1.34 -12.18 -7.72
CA HIS A 110 -1.47 -12.53 -6.29
C HIS A 110 -2.05 -13.94 -6.11
N GLU A 111 -1.62 -14.65 -5.06
CA GLU A 111 -2.22 -15.94 -4.70
C GLU A 111 -3.59 -15.75 -4.04
N TYR A 112 -4.55 -16.62 -4.32
CA TYR A 112 -5.79 -16.66 -3.55
C TYR A 112 -5.47 -16.92 -2.07
N LEU A 113 -6.02 -16.09 -1.19
CA LEU A 113 -5.79 -16.25 0.24
C LEU A 113 -6.45 -17.53 0.76
N PRO A 114 -5.75 -18.31 1.60
CA PRO A 114 -6.32 -19.51 2.17
C PRO A 114 -7.48 -19.15 3.12
N GLN A 115 -8.54 -19.92 3.04
CA GLN A 115 -9.70 -19.78 3.91
C GLN A 115 -9.29 -19.95 5.37
N TRP A 116 -9.55 -18.90 6.17
CA TRP A 116 -9.17 -18.88 7.58
C TRP A 116 -10.21 -19.54 8.48
N ASP A 117 -11.49 -19.52 8.11
CA ASP A 117 -12.57 -20.14 8.87
C ASP A 117 -12.64 -21.64 8.54
N LYS A 118 -12.26 -22.48 9.49
CA LYS A 118 -12.27 -23.94 9.35
C LYS A 118 -13.68 -24.55 9.34
N HIS A 119 -14.70 -23.77 9.70
CA HIS A 119 -16.08 -24.22 9.71
C HIS A 119 -16.83 -23.88 8.42
N ASP A 120 -16.28 -22.97 7.62
CA ASP A 120 -16.82 -22.70 6.29
C ASP A 120 -16.48 -23.89 5.36
N GLN A 121 -17.50 -24.41 4.66
CA GLN A 121 -17.40 -25.60 3.81
C GLN A 121 -17.41 -25.25 2.32
N HIS A 122 -17.42 -23.97 1.96
CA HIS A 122 -17.35 -23.55 0.57
C HIS A 122 -16.00 -23.90 -0.04
N VAL A 123 -16.00 -24.20 -1.34
CA VAL A 123 -14.78 -24.41 -2.11
C VAL A 123 -14.46 -23.11 -2.84
N TYR A 124 -13.32 -22.51 -2.50
CA TYR A 124 -12.82 -21.28 -3.12
C TYR A 124 -11.71 -21.59 -4.14
N PRO A 125 -11.50 -20.71 -5.14
CA PRO A 125 -10.34 -20.80 -6.01
C PRO A 125 -9.02 -20.81 -5.22
N THR A 126 -8.03 -21.52 -5.76
CA THR A 126 -6.68 -21.63 -5.19
C THR A 126 -5.63 -21.35 -6.27
N GLY A 127 -4.38 -21.18 -5.87
CA GLY A 127 -3.28 -20.85 -6.79
C GLY A 127 -3.16 -19.34 -7.03
N HIS A 128 -2.49 -18.97 -8.12
CA HIS A 128 -2.20 -17.58 -8.46
C HIS A 128 -3.08 -17.09 -9.61
N HIS A 129 -3.44 -15.82 -9.58
CA HIS A 129 -4.00 -15.14 -10.74
C HIS A 129 -3.03 -15.17 -11.92
N ILE A 130 -3.54 -15.16 -13.16
CA ILE A 130 -2.74 -15.25 -14.41
C ILE A 130 -2.91 -13.97 -15.27
N PRO A 131 -2.12 -12.92 -15.03
CA PRO A 131 -2.19 -11.69 -15.82
C PRO A 131 -1.73 -11.93 -17.29
N PRO A 132 -2.18 -11.10 -18.26
CA PRO A 132 -2.80 -9.80 -18.03
C PRO A 132 -4.32 -9.83 -17.83
N ASP A 133 -5.02 -10.89 -18.24
CA ASP A 133 -6.48 -10.90 -18.25
C ASP A 133 -7.09 -11.29 -16.89
N ASP A 134 -6.39 -12.12 -16.12
CA ASP A 134 -6.77 -12.52 -14.77
C ASP A 134 -5.80 -11.91 -13.75
N ILE A 135 -6.27 -10.88 -13.03
CA ILE A 135 -5.46 -10.17 -12.02
C ILE A 135 -6.12 -10.29 -10.65
N GLY A 136 -5.30 -10.18 -9.60
CA GLY A 136 -5.73 -10.13 -8.19
C GLY A 136 -6.46 -8.85 -7.80
N SER A 137 -7.52 -8.50 -8.53
CA SER A 137 -8.35 -7.32 -8.30
C SER A 137 -9.74 -7.52 -8.90
N TRP A 138 -10.77 -7.05 -8.20
CA TRP A 138 -12.14 -6.98 -8.73
C TRP A 138 -12.30 -5.94 -9.86
N PHE A 139 -11.37 -4.99 -9.96
CA PHE A 139 -11.38 -3.93 -10.95
C PHE A 139 -10.13 -4.01 -11.84
N TYR A 140 -10.27 -3.64 -13.11
CA TYR A 140 -9.15 -3.61 -14.05
C TYR A 140 -8.55 -2.20 -14.18
N PRO A 141 -7.24 -2.01 -13.96
CA PRO A 141 -6.60 -0.70 -14.07
C PRO A 141 -6.57 -0.20 -15.51
N LYS A 142 -6.85 1.10 -15.70
CA LYS A 142 -6.78 1.74 -17.03
C LYS A 142 -5.40 1.65 -17.69
N LEU A 143 -4.33 1.60 -16.88
CA LEU A 143 -2.95 1.45 -17.35
C LEU A 143 -2.56 -0.02 -17.60
N GLY A 144 -3.50 -0.97 -17.47
CA GLY A 144 -3.20 -2.40 -17.47
C GLY A 144 -2.41 -2.83 -16.23
N PRO A 145 -1.98 -4.10 -16.15
CA PRO A 145 -1.13 -4.61 -15.08
C PRO A 145 0.28 -4.01 -15.18
N TYR A 146 0.40 -2.77 -14.73
CA TYR A 146 1.57 -1.91 -14.88
C TYR A 146 2.71 -2.27 -13.92
N SER A 147 3.89 -1.70 -14.15
CA SER A 147 4.97 -1.66 -13.15
C SER A 147 4.96 -0.35 -12.37
N SER A 148 5.04 -0.42 -11.05
CA SER A 148 5.22 0.74 -10.17
C SER A 148 6.60 1.39 -10.34
N ARG A 149 7.53 0.74 -11.06
CA ARG A 149 8.88 1.25 -11.36
C ARG A 149 8.92 2.01 -12.68
N ASP A 150 7.87 1.91 -13.50
CA ASP A 150 7.79 2.63 -14.76
C ASP A 150 7.60 4.14 -14.48
N PRO A 151 8.56 5.01 -14.88
CA PRO A 151 8.44 6.45 -14.69
C PRO A 151 7.20 7.04 -15.36
N VAL A 152 6.70 6.46 -16.46
CA VAL A 152 5.49 6.92 -17.15
C VAL A 152 4.26 6.66 -16.29
N VAL A 153 4.20 5.52 -15.61
CA VAL A 153 3.13 5.17 -14.68
C VAL A 153 3.17 6.09 -13.45
N ILE A 154 4.34 6.28 -12.85
CA ILE A 154 4.52 7.19 -11.70
C ILE A 154 4.06 8.61 -12.07
N ASP A 155 4.51 9.13 -13.21
CA ASP A 155 4.14 10.47 -13.69
C ASP A 155 2.63 10.60 -13.86
N GLN A 156 2.00 9.58 -14.45
CA GLN A 156 0.56 9.57 -14.68
C GLN A 156 -0.25 9.47 -13.38
N HIS A 157 0.22 8.71 -12.39
CA HIS A 157 -0.40 8.65 -11.05
C HIS A 157 -0.36 10.00 -10.35
N MET A 158 0.80 10.66 -10.30
CA MET A 158 0.93 11.97 -9.66
C MET A 158 0.11 13.04 -10.40
N LYS A 159 0.03 12.97 -11.74
CA LYS A 159 -0.87 13.83 -12.53
C LYS A 159 -2.34 13.64 -12.13
N TRP A 160 -2.81 12.41 -11.99
CA TRP A 160 -4.19 12.11 -11.58
C TRP A 160 -4.48 12.56 -10.15
N MET A 161 -3.61 12.25 -9.19
CA MET A 161 -3.77 12.66 -7.80
C MET A 161 -3.80 14.18 -7.65
N SER A 162 -2.88 14.89 -8.31
CA SER A 162 -2.85 16.36 -8.33
C SER A 162 -4.12 16.94 -8.95
N SER A 163 -4.60 16.36 -10.06
CA SER A 163 -5.87 16.77 -10.71
C SER A 163 -7.10 16.51 -9.85
N ALA A 164 -7.05 15.49 -8.98
CA ALA A 164 -8.08 15.19 -8.00
C ALA A 164 -8.01 16.09 -6.74
N GLY A 165 -7.04 16.99 -6.66
CA GLY A 165 -6.87 17.90 -5.52
C GLY A 165 -6.26 17.25 -4.28
N ILE A 166 -5.56 16.13 -4.44
CA ILE A 166 -4.79 15.46 -3.39
C ILE A 166 -3.45 16.19 -3.20
N ASP A 167 -3.08 16.41 -1.94
CA ASP A 167 -1.89 17.17 -1.55
C ASP A 167 -0.70 16.26 -1.24
N VAL A 168 -0.95 15.08 -0.67
CA VAL A 168 0.09 14.17 -0.18
C VAL A 168 -0.19 12.74 -0.63
N ALA A 169 0.81 12.09 -1.24
CA ALA A 169 0.84 10.65 -1.41
C ALA A 169 1.49 10.02 -0.16
N ILE A 170 0.75 9.13 0.51
CA ILE A 170 1.21 8.39 1.69
C ILE A 170 1.69 7.02 1.21
N VAL A 171 3.00 6.86 1.07
CA VAL A 171 3.60 5.68 0.43
C VAL A 171 3.74 4.54 1.43
N SER A 172 3.16 3.38 1.11
CA SER A 172 3.42 2.11 1.79
C SER A 172 4.91 1.78 1.74
N TRP A 173 5.52 1.60 2.91
CA TRP A 173 6.98 1.47 3.04
C TRP A 173 7.36 0.40 4.06
N MET A 174 8.38 -0.38 3.70
CA MET A 174 9.04 -1.38 4.52
C MET A 174 10.56 -1.22 4.39
N PRO A 175 11.35 -1.55 5.42
CA PRO A 175 12.79 -1.42 5.36
C PRO A 175 13.41 -2.41 4.36
N LEU A 176 14.56 -2.03 3.79
CA LEU A 176 15.34 -2.84 2.84
C LEU A 176 15.64 -4.26 3.35
N SER A 177 15.82 -4.42 4.67
CA SER A 177 16.07 -5.72 5.31
C SER A 177 14.93 -6.72 5.17
N GLU A 178 13.71 -6.25 4.90
CA GLU A 178 12.52 -7.09 4.75
C GLU A 178 12.30 -7.51 3.30
N THR A 179 12.96 -6.87 2.33
CA THR A 179 12.94 -7.27 0.93
C THR A 179 13.68 -8.60 0.77
N SER A 180 13.06 -9.61 0.15
CA SER A 180 13.73 -10.90 -0.05
C SER A 180 14.89 -10.75 -1.03
N LYS A 181 15.90 -11.62 -0.91
CA LYS A 181 17.04 -11.60 -1.83
C LYS A 181 16.55 -11.84 -3.27
N GLY A 182 16.85 -10.91 -4.16
CA GLY A 182 16.43 -10.96 -5.56
C GLY A 182 15.07 -10.31 -5.84
N GLU A 183 14.34 -9.87 -4.81
CA GLU A 183 13.14 -9.05 -4.99
C GLU A 183 13.50 -7.57 -5.09
N TYR A 184 12.68 -6.85 -5.85
CA TYR A 184 12.75 -5.41 -5.96
C TYR A 184 12.26 -4.76 -4.66
N SER A 185 13.08 -3.87 -4.06
CA SER A 185 12.63 -3.05 -2.93
C SER A 185 12.01 -1.76 -3.43
N TRP A 186 10.75 -1.50 -3.06
CA TRP A 186 10.08 -0.24 -3.40
C TRP A 186 10.66 0.98 -2.67
N ASP A 187 11.55 0.81 -1.69
CA ASP A 187 12.36 1.92 -1.18
C ASP A 187 13.19 2.58 -2.31
N SER A 188 13.69 1.79 -3.27
CA SER A 188 14.52 2.32 -4.35
C SER A 188 13.77 3.19 -5.37
N ILE A 189 12.43 3.18 -5.42
CA ILE A 189 11.64 4.14 -6.23
C ILE A 189 11.26 5.40 -5.46
N VAL A 190 11.53 5.50 -4.16
CA VAL A 190 11.21 6.71 -3.38
C VAL A 190 11.79 7.98 -4.01
N PRO A 191 13.04 8.01 -4.54
CA PRO A 191 13.53 9.19 -5.27
C PRO A 191 12.70 9.56 -6.50
N LEU A 192 12.20 8.58 -7.27
CA LEU A 192 11.36 8.82 -8.44
C LEU A 192 9.98 9.37 -8.02
N LEU A 193 9.39 8.81 -6.96
CA LEU A 193 8.12 9.28 -6.42
C LEU A 193 8.23 10.71 -5.87
N LEU A 194 9.35 11.05 -5.21
CA LEU A 194 9.64 12.38 -4.70
C LEU A 194 9.77 13.41 -5.82
N ASN A 195 10.55 13.10 -6.86
CA ASN A 195 10.71 13.96 -8.04
C ASN A 195 9.36 14.19 -8.76
N ALA A 196 8.58 13.13 -8.95
CA ALA A 196 7.25 13.24 -9.56
C ALA A 196 6.27 14.03 -8.69
N SER A 197 6.31 13.83 -7.37
CA SER A 197 5.49 14.62 -6.42
C SER A 197 5.83 16.10 -6.50
N GLU A 198 7.12 16.47 -6.52
CA GLU A 198 7.56 17.85 -6.68
C GLU A 198 7.06 18.45 -8.00
N LYS A 199 7.23 17.74 -9.12
CA LYS A 199 6.76 18.16 -10.45
C LYS A 199 5.26 18.54 -10.44
N TYR A 200 4.45 17.80 -9.70
CA TYR A 200 3.00 18.02 -9.61
C TYR A 200 2.54 18.81 -8.38
N ARG A 201 3.48 19.46 -7.67
CA ARG A 201 3.21 20.27 -6.45
C ARG A 201 2.47 19.48 -5.37
N MET A 202 2.81 18.21 -5.27
CA MET A 202 2.39 17.29 -4.22
C MET A 202 3.54 17.06 -3.25
N LYS A 203 3.23 16.42 -2.13
CA LYS A 203 4.19 15.98 -1.13
C LYS A 203 4.11 14.46 -0.94
N LEU A 204 5.12 13.91 -0.28
CA LEU A 204 5.24 12.49 -0.02
C LEU A 204 5.42 12.24 1.48
N ALA A 205 4.53 11.46 2.07
CA ALA A 205 4.60 10.96 3.43
C ALA A 205 4.75 9.43 3.40
N PHE A 206 5.03 8.81 4.55
CA PHE A 206 5.28 7.38 4.63
C PHE A 206 4.29 6.66 5.53
N HIS A 207 3.87 5.49 5.08
CA HIS A 207 3.06 4.53 5.81
C HIS A 207 3.92 3.34 6.16
N LEU A 208 4.33 3.30 7.43
CA LEU A 208 5.24 2.29 7.95
C LEU A 208 4.46 1.00 8.17
N GLU A 209 4.65 0.06 7.25
CA GLU A 209 4.00 -1.23 7.24
C GLU A 209 4.52 -2.12 8.39
N PRO A 210 3.73 -3.12 8.82
CA PRO A 210 4.18 -4.14 9.74
C PRO A 210 5.11 -5.14 9.06
N TYR A 211 6.25 -5.41 9.70
CA TYR A 211 7.21 -6.42 9.29
C TYR A 211 7.55 -7.40 10.42
N LYS A 212 8.16 -8.55 10.08
CA LYS A 212 8.21 -9.76 10.94
C LYS A 212 8.75 -9.52 12.35
N SER A 213 9.72 -8.62 12.47
CA SER A 213 10.39 -8.29 13.75
C SER A 213 10.30 -6.80 14.09
N ARG A 214 9.21 -6.14 13.69
CA ARG A 214 9.01 -4.72 13.97
C ARG A 214 8.91 -4.46 15.48
N THR A 215 9.73 -3.53 15.96
CA THR A 215 9.73 -3.00 17.33
C THR A 215 9.65 -1.46 17.28
N PRO A 216 9.36 -0.77 18.39
CA PRO A 216 9.44 0.70 18.42
C PRO A 216 10.82 1.22 18.01
N GLU A 217 11.89 0.53 18.40
CA GLU A 217 13.25 0.93 18.08
C GLU A 217 13.59 0.70 16.60
N SER A 218 13.10 -0.38 15.99
CA SER A 218 13.28 -0.55 14.55
C SER A 218 12.52 0.53 13.77
N VAL A 219 11.29 0.88 14.19
CA VAL A 219 10.53 2.01 13.61
C VAL A 219 11.24 3.34 13.82
N ARG A 220 11.87 3.57 14.98
CA ARG A 220 12.74 4.73 15.20
C ARG A 220 13.88 4.77 14.18
N ASN A 221 14.54 3.65 13.94
CA ASN A 221 15.64 3.57 12.98
C ASN A 221 15.14 3.78 11.54
N ASP A 222 13.95 3.29 11.21
CA ASP A 222 13.29 3.56 9.93
C ASP A 222 13.03 5.05 9.73
N ILE A 223 12.51 5.75 10.76
CA ILE A 223 12.28 7.19 10.73
C ILE A 223 13.60 7.94 10.51
N ILE A 224 14.65 7.56 11.24
CA ILE A 224 15.99 8.15 11.07
C ILE A 224 16.46 7.96 9.63
N TYR A 225 16.40 6.73 9.12
CA TYR A 225 16.80 6.41 7.76
C TYR A 225 16.04 7.25 6.73
N LEU A 226 14.71 7.33 6.83
CA LEU A 226 13.86 8.07 5.89
C LEU A 226 14.16 9.58 5.92
N ILE A 227 14.39 10.16 7.10
CA ILE A 227 14.75 11.57 7.24
C ILE A 227 16.15 11.84 6.71
N GLU A 228 17.13 11.01 7.02
CA GLU A 228 18.52 11.20 6.56
C GLU A 228 18.65 11.02 5.05
N THR A 229 17.92 10.06 4.49
CA THR A 229 18.01 9.70 3.06
C THR A 229 17.19 10.65 2.20
N TYR A 230 15.97 10.99 2.64
CA TYR A 230 14.98 11.69 1.81
C TYR A 230 14.52 13.03 2.37
N GLY A 231 14.82 13.34 3.63
CA GLY A 231 14.25 14.48 4.36
C GLY A 231 14.68 15.87 3.87
N ASN A 232 15.70 15.95 3.01
CA ASN A 232 16.15 17.17 2.34
C ASN A 232 15.41 17.42 1.00
N HIS A 233 14.65 16.45 0.50
CA HIS A 233 13.89 16.61 -0.73
C HIS A 233 12.71 17.56 -0.50
N SER A 234 12.47 18.51 -1.40
CA SER A 234 11.42 19.54 -1.26
C SER A 234 10.01 18.93 -1.14
N ALA A 235 9.77 17.80 -1.80
CA ALA A 235 8.52 17.04 -1.73
C ALA A 235 8.37 16.16 -0.47
N PHE A 236 9.40 16.01 0.37
CA PHE A 236 9.26 15.29 1.64
C PHE A 236 8.27 16.02 2.55
N TYR A 237 7.20 15.34 2.96
CA TYR A 237 6.10 15.98 3.65
C TYR A 237 6.45 16.35 5.08
N ARG A 238 6.19 17.62 5.42
CA ARG A 238 6.24 18.14 6.78
C ARG A 238 4.98 18.96 7.04
N THR A 239 4.54 19.01 8.29
CA THR A 239 3.40 19.83 8.70
C THR A 239 3.60 20.34 10.12
N THR A 240 2.96 21.48 10.42
CA THR A 240 2.94 22.02 11.78
C THR A 240 2.00 21.19 12.67
N PRO A 241 2.41 20.82 13.89
CA PRO A 241 1.51 20.22 14.87
C PRO A 241 0.31 21.14 15.18
N LYS A 242 -0.89 20.57 15.32
CA LYS A 242 -2.12 21.36 15.57
C LYS A 242 -2.27 21.87 17.02
N ASN A 243 -1.37 21.47 17.94
CA ASN A 243 -1.41 21.94 19.32
C ASN A 243 -0.89 23.38 19.42
N LYS A 244 -1.79 24.28 19.83
CA LYS A 244 -1.58 25.74 19.97
C LYS A 244 -0.52 26.15 21.02
N THR A 245 0.07 25.19 21.74
CA THR A 245 1.02 25.48 22.84
C THR A 245 2.48 25.55 22.39
N SER A 246 2.86 25.01 21.22
CA SER A 246 4.20 25.21 20.66
C SER A 246 4.19 26.35 19.65
N ASN A 247 4.48 27.57 20.13
CA ASN A 247 4.72 28.77 19.31
C ASN A 247 5.97 28.69 18.40
N THR A 248 6.46 27.50 18.06
CA THR A 248 7.71 27.37 17.29
C THR A 248 7.50 27.52 15.80
N GLY A 249 6.27 27.34 15.29
CA GLY A 249 5.99 27.31 13.84
C GLY A 249 6.75 26.21 13.09
N LYS A 250 7.42 25.30 13.81
CA LYS A 250 8.30 24.28 13.24
C LYS A 250 7.47 23.20 12.56
N GLU A 251 7.75 22.96 11.29
CA GLU A 251 7.20 21.82 10.56
C GLU A 251 7.96 20.53 10.92
N LEU A 252 7.22 19.46 11.17
CA LEU A 252 7.78 18.14 11.48
C LEU A 252 7.40 17.14 10.37
N PRO A 253 8.26 16.14 10.08
CA PRO A 253 7.86 14.97 9.29
C PRO A 253 6.59 14.35 9.84
N LEU A 254 5.80 13.69 8.98
CA LEU A 254 4.63 12.93 9.41
C LEU A 254 4.71 11.49 8.89
N PHE A 255 4.53 10.54 9.80
CA PHE A 255 4.54 9.10 9.52
C PHE A 255 3.26 8.46 10.03
N TYR A 256 2.67 7.60 9.20
CA TYR A 256 1.56 6.73 9.58
C TYR A 256 2.12 5.37 10.00
N VAL A 257 1.69 4.83 11.13
CA VAL A 257 2.15 3.51 11.60
C VAL A 257 0.99 2.52 11.46
N TYR A 258 1.03 1.67 10.43
CA TYR A 258 0.01 0.63 10.21
C TYR A 258 0.09 -0.45 11.28
N ASP A 259 -1.04 -0.97 11.74
CA ASP A 259 -1.10 -1.95 12.84
C ASP A 259 -0.29 -1.56 14.09
N SER A 260 -0.25 -0.28 14.45
CA SER A 260 0.53 0.19 15.60
C SER A 260 0.15 -0.51 16.92
N TYR A 261 -1.09 -0.98 17.03
CA TYR A 261 -1.64 -1.74 18.17
C TYR A 261 -1.04 -3.14 18.36
N LEU A 262 -0.24 -3.65 17.42
CA LEU A 262 0.47 -4.92 17.58
C LEU A 262 1.63 -4.84 18.58
N ILE A 263 2.07 -3.62 18.90
CA ILE A 263 3.11 -3.34 19.89
C ILE A 263 2.45 -2.62 21.08
N SER A 264 2.89 -2.94 22.30
CA SER A 264 2.27 -2.39 23.51
C SER A 264 2.50 -0.89 23.63
N LYS A 265 1.60 -0.20 24.34
CA LYS A 265 1.76 1.24 24.63
C LYS A 265 3.01 1.56 25.44
N ASP A 266 3.39 0.66 26.36
CA ASP A 266 4.55 0.84 27.22
C ASP A 266 5.85 0.72 26.39
N ASP A 267 5.88 -0.21 25.42
CA ASP A 267 7.00 -0.31 24.48
C ASP A 267 7.12 0.95 23.61
N TRP A 268 6.00 1.42 23.05
CA TRP A 268 5.98 2.65 22.25
C TRP A 268 6.47 3.86 23.04
N TYR A 269 6.04 4.00 24.30
CA TYR A 269 6.38 5.11 25.18
C TYR A 269 7.90 5.42 25.20
N HIS A 270 8.75 4.39 25.15
CA HIS A 270 10.21 4.56 25.15
C HIS A 270 10.75 5.36 23.95
N VAL A 271 10.03 5.40 22.82
CA VAL A 271 10.42 6.09 21.59
C VAL A 271 9.62 7.37 21.37
N THR A 272 8.34 7.38 21.74
CA THR A 272 7.40 8.43 21.37
C THR A 272 7.15 9.45 22.49
N ASN A 273 7.54 9.16 23.73
CA ASN A 273 7.42 10.11 24.84
C ASN A 273 8.72 10.90 25.06
N ILE A 274 8.65 12.17 25.49
CA ILE A 274 9.83 13.02 25.78
C ILE A 274 10.74 12.42 26.86
N ASN A 275 10.18 11.66 27.80
CA ASN A 275 10.93 10.97 28.85
C ASN A 275 11.32 9.53 28.47
N GLY A 276 11.09 9.13 27.21
CA GLY A 276 11.42 7.81 26.71
C GLY A 276 12.93 7.60 26.58
N SER A 277 13.41 6.42 26.97
CA SER A 277 14.84 6.07 26.95
C SER A 277 15.48 6.08 25.55
N LYS A 278 14.67 5.97 24.50
CA LYS A 278 15.10 6.00 23.08
C LYS A 278 14.32 7.06 22.30
N THR A 279 13.92 8.14 22.96
CA THR A 279 12.98 9.11 22.40
C THR A 279 13.47 9.73 21.09
N ILE A 280 12.53 9.98 20.16
CA ILE A 280 12.77 10.86 19.00
C ILE A 280 12.44 12.33 19.32
N ARG A 281 11.74 12.59 20.42
CA ARG A 281 11.25 13.93 20.78
C ARG A 281 12.40 14.86 21.12
N GLY A 282 12.36 16.09 20.60
CA GLY A 282 13.43 17.07 20.81
C GLY A 282 14.76 16.74 20.09
N THR A 283 14.80 15.69 19.26
CA THR A 283 15.96 15.35 18.44
C THR A 283 15.82 15.90 17.00
N PRO A 284 16.85 15.82 16.15
CA PRO A 284 16.71 16.11 14.71
C PRO A 284 15.67 15.23 13.99
N TYR A 285 15.30 14.10 14.58
CA TYR A 285 14.38 13.11 14.02
C TYR A 285 12.95 13.22 14.59
N ASP A 286 12.68 14.26 15.38
CA ASP A 286 11.34 14.52 15.93
C ASP A 286 10.32 14.62 14.81
N SER A 287 9.22 13.87 14.95
CA SER A 287 8.27 13.59 13.88
C SER A 287 6.88 13.36 14.44
N LEU A 288 5.85 13.71 13.66
CA LEU A 288 4.47 13.41 13.96
C LEU A 288 4.17 11.94 13.62
N LEU A 289 3.80 11.15 14.62
CA LEU A 289 3.44 9.76 14.45
C LEU A 289 1.93 9.58 14.62
N ILE A 290 1.29 9.01 13.60
CA ILE A 290 -0.15 8.79 13.54
C ILE A 290 -0.44 7.29 13.62
N GLY A 291 -1.08 6.85 14.70
CA GLY A 291 -1.34 5.43 14.98
C GLY A 291 -2.70 4.95 14.49
N LEU A 292 -2.81 3.65 14.20
CA LEU A 292 -4.05 3.07 13.65
C LEU A 292 -5.07 2.78 14.77
N HIS A 293 -6.23 3.44 14.69
CA HIS A 293 -7.36 3.21 15.58
C HIS A 293 -8.29 2.15 14.98
N VAL A 294 -8.47 1.03 15.69
CA VAL A 294 -9.29 -0.11 15.22
C VAL A 294 -10.38 -0.43 16.23
N ASN A 295 -9.99 -0.67 17.48
CA ASN A 295 -10.93 -0.90 18.58
C ASN A 295 -11.06 0.35 19.43
N HIS A 296 -12.21 0.49 20.10
CA HIS A 296 -12.53 1.60 21.01
C HIS A 296 -11.38 1.94 21.99
N GLU A 297 -10.73 0.93 22.57
CA GLU A 297 -9.65 1.12 23.55
C GLU A 297 -8.37 1.73 22.95
N HIS A 298 -8.14 1.56 21.64
CA HIS A 298 -6.89 1.99 21.01
C HIS A 298 -6.71 3.52 21.10
N ARG A 299 -7.79 4.31 21.20
CA ARG A 299 -7.66 5.78 21.38
C ARG A 299 -6.92 6.14 22.67
N PHE A 300 -7.16 5.39 23.74
CA PHE A 300 -6.52 5.62 25.03
C PHE A 300 -5.10 5.07 25.05
N ASP A 301 -4.89 3.91 24.41
CA ASP A 301 -3.56 3.30 24.33
C ASP A 301 -2.61 4.10 23.44
N LEU A 302 -3.07 4.63 22.31
CA LEU A 302 -2.28 5.51 21.43
C LEU A 302 -1.90 6.81 22.14
N GLN A 303 -2.82 7.40 22.91
CA GLN A 303 -2.53 8.58 23.72
C GLN A 303 -1.47 8.29 24.79
N GLN A 304 -1.63 7.18 25.54
CA GLN A 304 -0.66 6.78 26.56
C GLN A 304 0.69 6.41 25.97
N ALA A 305 0.70 5.78 24.80
CA ALA A 305 1.91 5.51 24.04
C ALA A 305 2.61 6.81 23.62
N GLY A 306 1.91 7.93 23.44
CA GLY A 306 2.52 9.20 23.02
C GLY A 306 2.52 9.43 21.51
N PHE A 307 1.57 8.82 20.79
CA PHE A 307 1.30 9.17 19.39
C PHE A 307 0.71 10.59 19.29
N ASP A 308 1.00 11.28 18.19
CA ASP A 308 0.55 12.66 17.95
C ASP A 308 -0.87 12.73 17.37
N GLY A 309 -1.39 11.59 16.90
CA GLY A 309 -2.73 11.48 16.37
C GLY A 309 -3.11 10.04 16.05
N LEU A 310 -4.31 9.89 15.50
CA LEU A 310 -4.85 8.62 15.05
C LEU A 310 -5.45 8.73 13.64
N TYR A 311 -5.54 7.60 12.96
CA TYR A 311 -6.23 7.46 11.67
C TYR A 311 -6.99 6.14 11.58
N THR A 312 -7.87 6.05 10.59
CA THR A 312 -8.83 4.96 10.37
C THR A 312 -8.67 4.54 8.91
N TYR A 313 -8.03 3.39 8.68
CA TYR A 313 -7.53 2.99 7.36
C TYR A 313 -8.57 2.30 6.48
N PHE A 314 -9.45 1.51 7.08
CA PHE A 314 -10.31 0.59 6.35
C PHE A 314 -11.39 1.33 5.56
N ALA A 315 -11.52 1.01 4.27
CA ALA A 315 -12.52 1.60 3.39
C ALA A 315 -13.93 1.02 3.59
N SER A 316 -14.05 -0.13 4.26
CA SER A 316 -15.33 -0.79 4.54
C SER A 316 -15.95 -0.24 5.82
N GLU A 317 -17.07 0.46 5.69
CA GLU A 317 -17.83 0.96 6.83
C GLU A 317 -18.23 -0.19 7.78
N GLY A 318 -18.06 0.00 9.08
CA GLY A 318 -18.37 -0.99 10.11
C GLY A 318 -17.39 -2.15 10.23
N PHE A 319 -16.29 -2.18 9.45
CA PHE A 319 -15.25 -3.21 9.60
C PHE A 319 -14.51 -3.11 10.94
N SER A 320 -14.29 -1.89 11.42
CA SER A 320 -13.71 -1.58 12.72
C SER A 320 -14.56 -0.56 13.48
N HIS A 321 -14.24 -0.33 14.76
CA HIS A 321 -14.84 0.74 15.55
C HIS A 321 -14.27 2.11 15.16
N GLY A 322 -12.98 2.15 14.85
CA GLY A 322 -12.36 3.30 14.19
C GLY A 322 -12.89 3.45 12.77
#